data_AF-A0A498GRK6-F1
#
_entry.id   AF-A0A498GRK6-F1
#
_cell.length_a   1.000
_cell.length_b   1.000
_cell.length_c   1.000
_cell.angle_alpha   90.00
_cell.angle_beta   90.00
_cell.angle_gamma   90.00
#
_symmetry.space_group_name_H-M   'P 1'
#
loop_
_entity.id
_entity.type
_entity.pdbx_description
1 polymer ?
#
loop_
_entity_poly.entity_id
_entity_poly.type
_entity_poly.pdbx_seq_one_letter_code
_entity_poly.pdbx_strand_id
1 'polypeptide(L)'
;MPYPVVHVLFFVLCISAVAVYATVRSYFQGELSLKGSRHLLPLLFVGSICSLFPDIMIVHSFLVNGTMEHCWAGPIPTHSLLFSLPAVLFGIVTGYVIYRKPGKAMYLGLFAEAAFASHLLLDDISEGGCEYLYPLYEKNISVFSMMDISFKGTGLLDYLMTSFVSVFLICSVIMMALFALSEYGFELKYRAEK
;
A
#
# COMPACT_ATOMS: atom_id res chain seq x y z
N MET A 1 -14.04 5.99 -12.76
CA MET A 1 -13.24 6.96 -13.57
C MET A 1 -11.93 6.28 -14.01
N PRO A 2 -11.26 6.67 -15.12
CA PRO A 2 -9.91 6.16 -15.37
C PRO A 2 -8.99 6.65 -14.25
N TYR A 3 -8.18 5.77 -13.65
CA TYR A 3 -7.20 6.17 -12.62
C TYR A 3 -6.38 7.33 -13.16
N PRO A 4 -6.41 8.50 -12.50
CA PRO A 4 -5.57 9.61 -12.90
C PRO A 4 -4.11 9.14 -12.96
N VAL A 5 -3.35 9.57 -13.96
CA VAL A 5 -1.91 9.26 -14.07
C VAL A 5 -1.17 9.59 -12.76
N VAL A 6 -1.69 10.56 -12.01
CA VAL A 6 -1.26 10.95 -10.66
C VAL A 6 -1.33 9.79 -9.65
N HIS A 7 -2.33 8.92 -9.73
CA HIS A 7 -2.51 7.74 -8.87
C HIS A 7 -1.42 6.71 -9.08
N VAL A 8 -1.22 6.34 -10.35
CA VAL A 8 -0.16 5.42 -10.74
C VAL A 8 1.19 6.02 -10.38
N LEU A 9 1.39 7.33 -10.56
CA LEU A 9 2.64 8.01 -10.19
C LEU A 9 2.86 8.11 -8.68
N PHE A 10 1.83 8.30 -7.85
CA PHE A 10 1.96 8.34 -6.39
C PHE A 10 2.24 6.95 -5.83
N PHE A 11 1.53 5.94 -6.33
CA PHE A 11 1.79 4.55 -6.00
C PHE A 11 3.20 4.13 -6.42
N VAL A 12 3.57 4.44 -7.67
CA VAL A 12 4.94 4.29 -8.16
C VAL A 12 5.88 5.10 -7.27
N LEU A 13 5.57 6.30 -6.80
CA LEU A 13 6.44 7.06 -5.91
C LEU A 13 6.58 6.44 -4.52
N CYS A 14 5.53 5.85 -3.93
CA CYS A 14 5.63 5.16 -2.65
C CYS A 14 6.45 3.86 -2.75
N ILE A 15 6.16 3.02 -3.75
CA ILE A 15 6.95 1.80 -4.01
C ILE A 15 8.35 2.15 -4.51
N SER A 16 8.50 3.15 -5.37
CA SER A 16 9.79 3.59 -5.91
C SER A 16 10.59 4.35 -4.87
N ALA A 17 10.02 5.10 -3.94
CA ALA A 17 10.78 5.69 -2.85
C ALA A 17 11.40 4.59 -1.99
N VAL A 18 10.62 3.55 -1.71
CA VAL A 18 11.08 2.35 -1.03
C VAL A 18 12.13 1.58 -1.85
N ALA A 19 11.91 1.41 -3.16
CA ALA A 19 12.83 0.68 -4.05
C ALA A 19 14.10 1.48 -4.36
N VAL A 20 14.00 2.78 -4.57
CA VAL A 20 15.11 3.74 -4.72
C VAL A 20 15.88 3.78 -3.42
N TYR A 21 15.23 3.87 -2.27
CA TYR A 21 15.89 3.79 -0.96
C TYR A 21 16.68 2.48 -0.82
N ALA A 22 16.05 1.34 -1.12
CA ALA A 22 16.68 0.02 -1.11
C ALA A 22 17.88 -0.07 -2.07
N THR A 23 17.74 0.49 -3.28
CA THR A 23 18.76 0.46 -4.35
C THR A 23 19.94 1.39 -4.04
N VAL A 24 19.65 2.64 -3.68
CA VAL A 24 20.63 3.66 -3.30
C VAL A 24 21.43 3.20 -2.08
N ARG A 25 20.77 2.61 -1.09
CA ARG A 25 21.46 2.05 0.07
C ARG A 25 22.35 0.85 -0.28
N SER A 26 21.86 -0.08 -1.09
CA SER A 26 22.66 -1.22 -1.56
C SER A 26 23.88 -0.77 -2.36
N TYR A 27 23.74 0.31 -3.14
CA TYR A 27 24.85 0.95 -3.86
C TYR A 27 25.88 1.59 -2.90
N PHE A 28 25.44 2.39 -1.93
CA PHE A 28 26.36 3.09 -1.01
C PHE A 28 27.05 2.19 0.02
N GLN A 29 26.46 1.07 0.42
CA GLN A 29 27.10 0.13 1.36
C GLN A 29 28.10 -0.82 0.69
N GLY A 30 28.26 -0.78 -0.64
CA GLY A 30 29.14 -1.71 -1.38
C GLY A 30 28.67 -3.17 -1.34
N GLU A 31 27.54 -3.43 -0.68
CA GLU A 31 26.89 -4.73 -0.55
C GLU A 31 25.77 -4.87 -1.59
N LEU A 32 26.12 -4.71 -2.88
CA LEU A 32 25.35 -5.30 -3.99
C LEU A 32 25.54 -6.83 -3.96
N SER A 33 25.27 -7.42 -2.80
CA SER A 33 25.25 -8.85 -2.62
C SER A 33 24.04 -9.37 -3.39
N LEU A 34 24.26 -10.30 -4.32
CA LEU A 34 23.21 -11.04 -5.03
C LEU A 34 22.10 -11.55 -4.09
N LYS A 35 22.38 -11.75 -2.79
CA LYS A 35 21.39 -12.09 -1.77
C LYS A 35 20.30 -11.02 -1.58
N GLY A 36 20.62 -9.73 -1.58
CA GLY A 36 19.65 -8.64 -1.45
C GLY A 36 18.72 -8.56 -2.67
N SER A 37 19.26 -8.80 -3.87
CA SER A 37 18.48 -8.80 -5.12
C SER A 37 17.43 -9.92 -5.18
N ARG A 38 17.66 -11.05 -4.51
CA ARG A 38 16.73 -12.19 -4.50
C ARG A 38 15.41 -11.88 -3.80
N HIS A 39 15.39 -10.89 -2.91
CA HIS A 39 14.17 -10.46 -2.22
C HIS A 39 13.39 -9.41 -3.02
N LEU A 40 14.05 -8.69 -3.93
CA LEU A 40 13.41 -7.64 -4.75
C LEU A 40 12.28 -8.20 -5.62
N LEU A 41 12.50 -9.32 -6.30
CA LEU A 41 11.48 -9.89 -7.18
C LEU A 41 10.20 -10.31 -6.43
N PRO A 42 10.27 -11.06 -5.31
CA PRO A 42 9.11 -11.33 -4.46
C PRO A 42 8.44 -10.07 -3.91
N LEU A 43 9.22 -9.08 -3.47
CA LEU A 43 8.68 -7.82 -2.93
C LEU A 43 7.95 -7.03 -4.01
N LEU A 44 8.53 -6.90 -5.21
CA LEU A 44 7.87 -6.26 -6.35
C LEU A 44 6.60 -7.01 -6.72
N PHE A 45 6.65 -8.34 -6.82
CA PHE A 45 5.49 -9.16 -7.16
C PHE A 45 4.33 -8.99 -6.17
N VAL A 46 4.61 -9.14 -4.86
CA VAL A 46 3.58 -9.00 -3.83
C VAL A 46 3.10 -7.56 -3.74
N GLY A 47 4.00 -6.59 -3.73
CA GLY A 47 3.66 -5.17 -3.65
C GLY A 47 2.76 -4.73 -4.80
N SER A 48 3.10 -5.10 -6.04
CA SER A 48 2.31 -4.75 -7.23
C SER A 48 0.95 -5.43 -7.27
N ILE A 49 0.85 -6.69 -6.83
CA ILE A 49 -0.46 -7.37 -6.80
C ILE A 49 -1.34 -6.80 -5.71
N CYS A 50 -0.80 -6.65 -4.50
CA CYS A 50 -1.58 -6.21 -3.33
C CYS A 50 -2.02 -4.75 -3.44
N SER A 51 -1.26 -3.91 -4.13
CA SER A 51 -1.68 -2.55 -4.41
C SER A 51 -2.79 -2.47 -5.45
N LEU A 52 -2.76 -3.32 -6.48
CA LEU A 52 -3.77 -3.35 -7.54
C LEU A 52 -4.96 -4.23 -7.15
N PHE A 53 -4.91 -4.83 -5.96
CA PHE A 53 -5.93 -5.75 -5.48
C PHE A 53 -7.31 -5.10 -5.33
N PRO A 54 -7.44 -3.85 -4.84
CA PRO A 54 -8.71 -3.13 -4.87
C PRO A 54 -9.29 -3.01 -6.28
N ASP A 55 -8.45 -2.93 -7.31
CA ASP A 55 -8.87 -2.65 -8.69
C ASP A 55 -9.04 -3.91 -9.54
N ILE A 56 -8.63 -5.08 -9.05
CA ILE A 56 -8.53 -6.30 -9.85
C ILE A 56 -9.88 -6.74 -10.44
N MET A 57 -10.98 -6.36 -9.80
CA MET A 57 -12.34 -6.63 -10.32
C MET A 57 -12.70 -5.80 -11.55
N ILE A 58 -11.98 -4.71 -11.87
CA ILE A 58 -12.18 -3.97 -13.12
C ILE A 58 -11.91 -4.88 -14.33
N VAL A 59 -10.84 -5.68 -14.25
CA VAL A 59 -10.50 -6.63 -15.34
C VAL A 59 -11.61 -7.66 -15.50
N HIS A 60 -12.15 -8.17 -14.38
CA HIS A 60 -13.25 -9.11 -14.40
C HIS A 60 -14.54 -8.48 -14.95
N SER A 61 -14.96 -7.31 -14.45
CA SER A 61 -16.16 -6.59 -14.90
C SER A 61 -16.08 -6.21 -16.38
N PHE A 62 -14.90 -5.81 -16.87
CA PHE A 62 -14.70 -5.53 -18.28
C PHE A 62 -14.89 -6.78 -19.15
N LEU A 63 -14.34 -7.93 -18.72
CA LEU A 63 -14.44 -9.19 -19.47
C LEU A 63 -15.84 -9.81 -19.43
N VAL A 64 -16.55 -9.71 -18.31
CA VAL A 64 -17.84 -10.40 -18.09
C VAL A 64 -19.04 -9.50 -18.40
N ASN A 65 -19.01 -8.25 -17.91
CA ASN A 65 -20.14 -7.33 -17.98
C ASN A 65 -19.99 -6.27 -19.09
N GLY A 66 -18.80 -6.16 -19.71
CA GLY A 66 -18.49 -5.11 -20.68
C GLY A 66 -18.51 -3.69 -20.09
N THR A 67 -18.55 -3.58 -18.76
CA THR A 67 -18.56 -2.31 -18.04
C THR A 67 -17.20 -2.05 -17.41
N MET A 68 -16.83 -0.77 -17.34
CA MET A 68 -15.77 -0.30 -16.44
C MET A 68 -16.43 0.24 -15.17
N GLU A 69 -17.39 -0.49 -14.61
CA GLU A 69 -17.85 -0.22 -13.24
C GLU A 69 -16.93 -0.95 -12.29
N HIS A 70 -16.30 -0.15 -11.43
CA HIS A 70 -15.22 -0.57 -10.58
C HIS A 70 -15.78 -1.02 -9.24
N CYS A 71 -14.97 -1.74 -8.50
CA CYS A 71 -15.06 -1.83 -7.05
C CYS A 71 -16.03 -2.85 -6.44
N TRP A 72 -16.65 -3.79 -7.16
CA TRP A 72 -17.54 -4.77 -6.52
C TRP A 72 -17.16 -6.22 -6.83
N ALA A 73 -16.97 -7.01 -5.78
CA ALA A 73 -16.86 -8.46 -5.84
C ALA A 73 -18.15 -9.07 -5.28
N GLY A 74 -19.13 -9.30 -6.16
CA GLY A 74 -20.49 -9.60 -5.73
C GLY A 74 -21.10 -8.38 -5.00
N PRO A 75 -21.68 -8.53 -3.80
CA PRO A 75 -22.24 -7.39 -3.08
C PRO A 75 -21.18 -6.59 -2.31
N ILE A 76 -19.93 -7.04 -2.18
CA ILE A 76 -18.93 -6.39 -1.30
C ILE A 76 -17.99 -5.53 -2.13
N PRO A 77 -17.70 -4.29 -1.72
CA PRO A 77 -16.76 -3.47 -2.43
C PRO A 77 -15.33 -3.97 -2.20
N THR A 78 -14.54 -4.06 -3.26
CA THR A 78 -13.14 -4.55 -3.21
C THR A 78 -12.20 -3.61 -2.46
N HIS A 79 -12.63 -2.37 -2.30
CA HIS A 79 -11.93 -1.35 -1.54
C HIS A 79 -12.22 -1.48 -0.04
N SER A 80 -13.09 -2.42 0.37
CA SER A 80 -13.38 -2.70 1.78
C SER A 80 -12.12 -3.10 2.55
N LEU A 81 -12.02 -2.70 3.82
CA LEU A 81 -11.01 -3.20 4.75
C LEU A 81 -11.07 -4.72 4.92
N LEU A 82 -12.23 -5.35 4.65
CA LEU A 82 -12.33 -6.81 4.61
C LEU A 82 -11.45 -7.43 3.52
N PHE A 83 -11.18 -6.70 2.43
CA PHE A 83 -10.27 -7.13 1.36
C PHE A 83 -8.78 -6.97 1.72
N SER A 84 -8.46 -6.25 2.79
CA SER A 84 -7.09 -6.19 3.32
C SER A 84 -6.64 -7.54 3.89
N LEU A 85 -7.57 -8.30 4.49
CA LEU A 85 -7.30 -9.63 5.03
C LEU A 85 -6.81 -10.62 3.92
N PRO A 86 -7.51 -10.78 2.77
CA PRO A 86 -6.98 -11.51 1.62
C PRO A 86 -5.60 -11.03 1.16
N ALA A 87 -5.33 -9.72 1.14
CA ALA A 87 -4.02 -9.19 0.75
C ALA A 87 -2.91 -9.62 1.72
N VAL A 88 -3.15 -9.51 3.03
CA VAL A 88 -2.25 -10.03 4.08
C VAL A 88 -2.02 -11.52 3.93
N LEU A 89 -3.10 -12.30 3.80
CA LEU A 89 -3.02 -13.76 3.66
C LEU A 89 -2.24 -14.16 2.40
N PHE A 90 -2.47 -13.46 1.28
CA PHE A 90 -1.70 -13.66 0.05
C PHE A 90 -0.21 -13.41 0.26
N GLY A 91 0.16 -12.30 0.92
CA GLY A 91 1.53 -11.99 1.29
C GLY A 91 2.16 -13.07 2.18
N ILE A 92 1.45 -13.51 3.22
CA ILE A 92 1.90 -14.58 4.13
C ILE A 92 2.11 -15.89 3.38
N VAL A 93 1.13 -16.34 2.59
CA VAL A 93 1.21 -17.61 1.85
C VAL A 93 2.37 -17.55 0.86
N THR A 94 2.47 -16.48 0.07
CA THR A 94 3.55 -16.29 -0.90
C THR A 94 4.92 -16.29 -0.19
N GLY A 95 5.03 -15.57 0.92
CA GLY A 95 6.25 -15.51 1.71
C GLY A 95 6.62 -16.86 2.32
N TYR A 96 5.65 -17.64 2.76
CA TYR A 96 5.87 -18.98 3.27
C TYR A 96 6.31 -19.94 2.16
N VAL A 97 5.70 -19.88 0.97
CA VAL A 97 6.09 -20.70 -0.19
C VAL A 97 7.54 -20.42 -0.60
N ILE A 98 7.94 -19.14 -0.68
CA ILE A 98 9.26 -18.72 -1.15
C ILE A 98 10.34 -18.94 -0.08
N TYR A 99 10.09 -18.50 1.16
CA TYR A 99 11.12 -18.45 2.19
C TYR A 99 11.09 -19.65 3.14
N ARG A 100 9.97 -20.37 3.22
CA ARG A 100 9.76 -21.49 4.16
C ARG A 100 10.03 -21.14 5.63
N LYS A 101 9.92 -19.85 5.96
CA LYS A 101 10.16 -19.29 7.30
C LYS A 101 8.94 -18.48 7.72
N PRO A 102 8.28 -18.81 8.85
CA PRO A 102 7.06 -18.14 9.27
C PRO A 102 7.31 -16.66 9.60
N GLY A 103 8.44 -16.33 10.22
CA GLY A 103 8.83 -14.94 10.48
C GLY A 103 8.85 -14.11 9.20
N LYS A 104 9.65 -14.52 8.19
CA LYS A 104 9.67 -13.84 6.89
C LYS A 104 8.31 -13.76 6.23
N ALA A 105 7.53 -14.84 6.27
CA ALA A 105 6.17 -14.86 5.72
C ALA A 105 5.28 -13.77 6.33
N MET A 106 5.29 -13.62 7.66
CA MET A 106 4.53 -12.56 8.35
C MET A 106 4.95 -11.16 7.91
N TYR A 107 6.26 -10.92 7.77
CA TYR A 107 6.77 -9.63 7.27
C TYR A 107 6.36 -9.37 5.80
N LEU A 108 6.25 -10.41 4.96
CA LEU A 108 5.69 -10.24 3.61
C LEU A 108 4.19 -9.93 3.63
N GLY A 109 3.44 -10.50 4.57
CA GLY A 109 2.05 -10.15 4.83
C GLY A 109 1.88 -8.69 5.25
N LEU A 110 2.75 -8.21 6.14
CA LEU A 110 2.75 -6.80 6.54
C LEU A 110 3.11 -5.87 5.38
N PHE A 111 4.05 -6.28 4.53
CA PHE A 111 4.38 -5.54 3.31
C PHE A 111 3.20 -5.50 2.33
N ALA A 112 2.48 -6.62 2.19
CA ALA A 112 1.25 -6.70 1.38
C ALA A 112 0.17 -5.76 1.90
N GLU A 113 -0.02 -5.69 3.23
CA GLU A 113 -0.95 -4.72 3.84
C GLU A 113 -0.53 -3.29 3.58
N ALA A 114 0.77 -2.98 3.69
CA ALA A 114 1.27 -1.65 3.39
C ALA A 114 1.00 -1.24 1.94
N ALA A 115 1.15 -2.18 0.99
CA ALA A 115 0.82 -1.95 -0.41
C ALA A 115 -0.69 -1.73 -0.61
N PHE A 116 -1.54 -2.57 -0.01
CA PHE A 116 -3.00 -2.42 -0.06
C PHE A 116 -3.46 -1.10 0.55
N ALA A 117 -2.99 -0.78 1.76
CA ALA A 117 -3.30 0.47 2.47
C ALA A 117 -2.81 1.71 1.71
N SER A 118 -1.68 1.62 0.99
CA SER A 118 -1.21 2.73 0.14
C SER A 118 -2.16 3.04 -1.02
N HIS A 119 -2.88 2.03 -1.52
CA HIS A 119 -3.91 2.21 -2.53
C HIS A 119 -5.15 2.89 -1.93
N LEU A 120 -5.65 2.40 -0.79
CA LEU A 120 -6.79 3.03 -0.11
C LEU A 120 -6.50 4.49 0.31
N LEU A 121 -5.27 4.74 0.76
CA LEU A 121 -4.80 6.09 1.10
C LEU A 121 -4.87 7.03 -0.11
N LEU A 122 -4.58 6.49 -1.29
CA LEU A 122 -4.62 7.24 -2.53
C LEU A 122 -6.06 7.47 -3.02
N ASP A 123 -6.95 6.48 -2.87
CA ASP A 123 -8.38 6.63 -3.15
C ASP A 123 -8.96 7.75 -2.28
N ASP A 124 -8.60 7.79 -0.99
CA ASP A 124 -9.03 8.84 -0.07
C ASP A 124 -8.52 10.24 -0.40
N ILE A 125 -7.28 10.38 -0.90
CA ILE A 125 -6.75 11.66 -1.38
C ILE A 125 -7.54 12.17 -2.60
N SER A 126 -8.07 11.26 -3.41
CA SER A 126 -8.55 11.59 -4.75
C SER A 126 -10.06 11.65 -4.91
N GLU A 127 -10.79 10.81 -4.19
CA GLU A 127 -12.24 10.65 -4.29
C GLU A 127 -12.95 11.09 -3.00
N GLY A 128 -12.20 11.42 -1.94
CA GLY A 128 -12.75 11.89 -0.66
C GLY A 128 -13.41 10.80 0.19
N GLY A 129 -13.26 9.53 -0.20
CA GLY A 129 -13.74 8.36 0.55
C GLY A 129 -14.32 7.24 -0.32
N CYS A 130 -14.43 6.05 0.25
CA CYS A 130 -15.03 4.84 -0.34
C CYS A 130 -15.87 4.08 0.69
N GLU A 131 -16.62 3.06 0.28
CA GLU A 131 -17.40 2.20 1.18
C GLU A 131 -16.52 1.16 1.92
N TYR A 132 -15.48 1.62 2.62
CA TYR A 132 -14.46 0.75 3.23
C TYR A 132 -14.99 -0.25 4.27
N LEU A 133 -16.13 0.04 4.91
CA LEU A 133 -16.68 -0.80 5.98
C LEU A 133 -17.87 -1.66 5.52
N TYR A 134 -18.22 -1.65 4.24
CA TYR A 134 -19.28 -2.50 3.73
C TYR A 134 -18.94 -4.00 3.95
N PRO A 135 -19.91 -4.85 4.34
CA PRO A 135 -21.36 -4.59 4.50
C PRO A 135 -21.76 -4.05 5.88
N LEU A 136 -20.82 -3.86 6.81
CA LEU A 136 -21.12 -3.39 8.16
C LEU A 136 -21.61 -1.93 8.17
N TYR A 137 -21.18 -1.14 7.18
CA TYR A 137 -21.59 0.24 6.99
C TYR A 137 -21.57 0.61 5.50
N GLU A 138 -22.70 1.11 5.01
CA GLU A 138 -22.96 1.32 3.57
C GLU A 138 -22.60 2.73 3.07
N LYS A 139 -22.25 3.66 3.95
CA LYS A 139 -21.89 5.01 3.49
C LYS A 139 -20.42 5.10 3.15
N ASN A 140 -20.10 5.93 2.16
CA ASN A 140 -18.73 6.38 1.92
C ASN A 140 -18.17 6.95 3.22
N ILE A 141 -17.05 6.38 3.63
CA ILE A 141 -16.18 6.93 4.66
C ILE A 141 -14.83 7.14 4.01
N SER A 142 -14.08 8.11 4.50
CA SER A 142 -12.65 8.11 4.23
C SER A 142 -11.99 7.49 5.47
N VAL A 143 -11.26 6.39 5.29
CA VAL A 143 -10.47 5.76 6.37
C VAL A 143 -9.35 6.71 6.81
N PHE A 144 -8.90 7.53 5.88
CA PHE A 144 -7.98 8.64 6.04
C PHE A 144 -8.75 9.97 5.93
N SER A 145 -9.82 10.13 6.72
CA SER A 145 -10.89 11.15 6.65
C SER A 145 -10.49 12.63 6.64
N MET A 146 -9.21 12.90 6.57
CA MET A 146 -8.58 14.20 6.66
C MET A 146 -7.73 14.50 5.41
N MET A 147 -7.77 13.65 4.37
CA MET A 147 -6.94 13.81 3.18
C MET A 147 -7.56 14.69 2.08
N ASP A 148 -8.89 14.80 2.03
CA ASP A 148 -9.63 15.63 1.07
C ASP A 148 -10.24 16.87 1.74
N ILE A 149 -9.39 17.79 2.25
CA ILE A 149 -9.86 19.04 2.86
C ILE A 149 -9.27 20.26 2.16
N SER A 150 -10.16 21.05 1.56
CA SER A 150 -9.86 22.35 0.98
C SER A 150 -9.83 23.45 2.05
N PHE A 151 -8.77 24.26 2.06
CA PHE A 151 -8.64 25.46 2.92
C PHE A 151 -9.85 26.39 2.84
N LYS A 152 -10.61 26.37 1.73
CA LYS A 152 -11.78 27.23 1.53
C LYS A 152 -13.02 26.82 2.33
N GLY A 153 -13.06 25.60 2.88
CA GLY A 153 -14.24 25.03 3.56
C GLY A 153 -14.10 24.83 5.08
N THR A 154 -12.89 24.90 5.62
CA THR A 154 -12.60 24.59 7.04
C THR A 154 -11.71 25.68 7.65
N GLY A 155 -11.93 25.99 8.94
CA GLY A 155 -11.10 26.96 9.65
C GLY A 155 -9.62 26.56 9.68
N LEU A 156 -8.72 27.55 9.90
CA LEU A 156 -7.26 27.36 9.88
C LEU A 156 -6.80 26.23 10.81
N LEU A 157 -7.36 26.14 12.02
CA LEU A 157 -6.98 25.13 13.01
C LEU A 157 -7.37 23.73 12.60
N ASP A 158 -8.59 23.55 12.07
CA ASP A 158 -9.06 22.25 11.57
C ASP A 158 -8.20 21.81 10.38
N TYR A 159 -7.93 22.71 9.43
CA TYR A 159 -7.06 22.44 8.29
C TYR A 159 -5.65 21.98 8.71
N LEU A 160 -5.05 22.63 9.72
CA LEU A 160 -3.72 22.25 10.24
C LEU A 160 -3.73 20.90 10.96
N MET A 161 -4.74 20.67 11.82
CA MET A 161 -4.95 19.40 12.54
C MET A 161 -5.10 18.23 11.57
N THR A 162 -6.01 18.40 10.60
CA THR A 162 -6.28 17.47 9.51
C THR A 162 -5.02 17.18 8.70
N SER A 163 -4.29 18.21 8.27
CA SER A 163 -3.04 18.05 7.51
C SER A 163 -2.00 17.25 8.28
N PHE A 164 -1.87 17.51 9.59
CA PHE A 164 -0.97 16.76 10.46
C PHE A 164 -1.35 15.28 10.56
N VAL A 165 -2.63 14.98 10.74
CA VAL A 165 -3.16 13.61 10.78
C VAL A 165 -2.90 12.89 9.45
N SER A 166 -3.14 13.55 8.32
CA SER A 166 -2.89 13.00 6.98
C SER A 166 -1.43 12.64 6.77
N VAL A 167 -0.51 13.54 7.14
CA VAL A 167 0.94 13.27 7.08
C VAL A 167 1.31 12.12 8.02
N PHE A 168 0.75 12.08 9.23
CA PHE A 168 0.98 10.99 10.17
C PHE A 168 0.55 9.62 9.60
N LEU A 169 -0.59 9.56 8.91
CA LEU A 169 -1.09 8.33 8.29
C LEU A 169 -0.19 7.88 7.13
N ILE A 170 0.24 8.79 6.27
CA ILE A 170 1.24 8.52 5.21
C ILE A 170 2.53 7.97 5.82
N CYS A 171 3.06 8.65 6.84
CA CYS A 171 4.26 8.21 7.56
C CYS A 171 4.06 6.82 8.18
N SER A 172 2.88 6.52 8.72
CA SER A 172 2.59 5.23 9.33
C SER A 172 2.63 4.08 8.30
N VAL A 173 2.05 4.29 7.11
CA VAL A 173 2.09 3.32 6.01
C VAL A 173 3.53 3.11 5.52
N ILE A 174 4.30 4.20 5.36
CA ILE A 174 5.72 4.13 4.99
C ILE A 174 6.53 3.37 6.05
N MET A 175 6.33 3.68 7.34
CA MET A 175 7.03 3.02 8.44
C MET A 175 6.69 1.53 8.52
N MET A 176 5.43 1.15 8.26
CA MET A 176 5.02 -0.25 8.17
C MET A 176 5.76 -0.97 7.03
N ALA A 177 5.85 -0.35 5.84
CA ALA A 177 6.61 -0.89 4.72
C ALA A 177 8.11 -1.03 5.05
N LEU A 178 8.73 0.01 5.63
CA LEU A 178 10.15 -0.01 6.02
C LEU A 178 10.43 -1.06 7.09
N PHE A 179 9.54 -1.20 8.07
CA PHE A 179 9.63 -2.25 9.09
C PHE A 179 9.50 -3.63 8.46
N ALA A 180 8.59 -3.82 7.51
CA ALA A 180 8.47 -5.07 6.78
C ALA A 180 9.76 -5.43 6.00
N LEU A 181 10.44 -4.43 5.43
CA LEU A 181 11.66 -4.60 4.64
C LEU A 181 12.91 -4.91 5.48
N SER A 182 12.88 -4.59 6.77
CA SER A 182 14.00 -4.89 7.70
C SER A 182 14.39 -6.37 7.65
N GLU A 183 13.41 -7.27 7.67
CA GLU A 183 13.59 -8.72 7.66
C GLU A 183 14.17 -9.28 6.33
N TYR A 184 14.25 -8.43 5.30
CA TYR A 184 14.83 -8.74 4.00
C TYR A 184 16.22 -8.13 3.78
N GLY A 185 16.81 -7.53 4.84
CA GLY A 185 18.14 -6.93 4.81
C GLY A 185 18.15 -5.45 4.47
N PHE A 186 16.99 -4.80 4.39
CA PHE A 186 16.87 -3.37 4.09
C PHE A 186 16.84 -2.47 5.35
N GLU A 187 17.28 -2.96 6.51
CA GLU A 187 17.43 -2.22 7.79
C GLU A 187 18.40 -1.03 7.78
N LEU A 188 18.03 0.14 8.32
CA LEU A 188 18.97 1.24 8.62
C LEU A 188 20.05 0.83 9.65
N LYS A 189 21.12 0.14 9.23
CA LYS A 189 22.30 -0.06 10.07
C LYS A 189 23.13 1.21 10.05
N TYR A 190 23.07 1.97 11.15
CA TYR A 190 24.08 2.97 11.43
C TYR A 190 25.39 2.20 11.65
N ARG A 191 26.36 2.36 10.75
CA ARG A 191 27.71 1.83 10.99
C ARG A 191 28.26 2.66 12.15
N ALA A 192 28.35 2.07 13.34
CA ALA A 192 29.19 2.66 14.36
C ALA A 192 30.60 2.65 13.77
N GLU A 193 31.14 3.84 13.47
CA GLU A 193 32.53 4.00 13.10
C GLU A 193 33.37 3.30 14.18
N LYS A 194 34.21 2.36 13.74
CA LYS A 194 35.23 1.74 14.56
C LYS A 194 36.53 2.50 14.36
#